data_AF-A0AAN8PQ59-F1
#
_entry.id   AF-A0AAN8PQ59-F1
#
_cell.length_a   1.000
_cell.length_b   1.000
_cell.length_c   1.000
_cell.angle_alpha   90.00
_cell.angle_beta   90.00
_cell.angle_gamma   90.00
#
_symmetry.space_group_name_H-M   'P 1'
#
loop_
_entity.id
_entity.type
_entity.pdbx_description
1 polymer ?
#
loop_
_entity_poly.entity_id
_entity_poly.type
_entity_poly.pdbx_seq_one_letter_code
_entity_poly.pdbx_strand_id
1 'polypeptide(L)'
;MLAVTFGVKRFHTFLFNRPFTVISDHKPLEVICNKPINAAPPRLQAMMLAIQGYDYTVKYVAGTEIGLADALSRLPNTSDTADVPLDIRVEFFKFTEDKVADIKTATQADPVLCILKEIIHNGWPETQRELSTDIRSHWSYRDELSIENGIILKGEEYTYPHPYVTAY
;
A
#
# COMPACT_ATOMS: atom_id res chain seq x y z
N MET A 1 -24.13 -7.16 6.93
CA MET A 1 -22.78 -7.04 7.53
C MET A 1 -21.71 -7.72 6.69
N LEU A 2 -21.90 -8.95 6.20
CA LEU A 2 -20.83 -9.65 5.45
C LEU A 2 -20.41 -8.91 4.18
N ALA A 3 -21.39 -8.53 3.35
CA ALA A 3 -21.15 -7.72 2.17
C ALA A 3 -20.45 -6.39 2.50
N VAL A 4 -20.83 -5.75 3.62
CA VAL A 4 -20.21 -4.50 4.08
C VAL A 4 -18.75 -4.72 4.44
N THR A 5 -18.44 -5.71 5.30
CA THR A 5 -17.06 -6.04 5.67
C THR A 5 -16.21 -6.43 4.48
N PHE A 6 -16.79 -7.16 3.52
CA PHE A 6 -16.10 -7.55 2.30
C PHE A 6 -15.77 -6.32 1.46
N GLY A 7 -16.77 -5.46 1.18
CA GLY A 7 -16.57 -4.23 0.41
C GLY A 7 -15.56 -3.29 1.05
N VAL A 8 -15.64 -3.05 2.35
CA VAL A 8 -14.70 -2.15 3.06
C VAL A 8 -13.27 -2.65 2.98
N LYS A 9 -13.03 -3.96 3.19
CA LYS A 9 -11.70 -4.54 3.03
C LYS A 9 -11.21 -4.49 1.59
N ARG A 10 -12.11 -4.76 0.64
CA ARG A 10 -11.83 -4.79 -0.79
C ARG A 10 -11.42 -3.42 -1.34
N PHE A 11 -12.04 -2.35 -0.84
CA PHE A 11 -11.78 -0.97 -1.23
C PHE A 11 -10.94 -0.20 -0.22
N HIS A 12 -10.11 -0.89 0.58
CA HIS A 12 -9.28 -0.29 1.64
C HIS A 12 -8.53 0.96 1.15
N THR A 13 -7.81 0.84 0.03
CA THR A 13 -7.01 1.93 -0.57
C THR A 13 -7.81 3.20 -0.86
N PHE A 14 -9.11 3.08 -1.15
CA PHE A 14 -9.97 4.22 -1.46
C PHE A 14 -10.70 4.79 -0.23
N LEU A 15 -10.99 3.92 0.74
CA LEU A 15 -11.84 4.24 1.89
C LEU A 15 -11.05 4.61 3.14
N PHE A 16 -9.78 4.21 3.23
CA PHE A 16 -8.96 4.48 4.40
C PHE A 16 -8.81 6.00 4.63
N ASN A 17 -9.00 6.44 5.88
CA ASN A 17 -8.98 7.84 6.31
C ASN A 17 -9.98 8.78 5.61
N ARG A 18 -11.05 8.27 4.99
CA ARG A 18 -12.10 9.10 4.40
C ARG A 18 -13.47 8.71 4.97
N PRO A 19 -14.33 9.68 5.34
CA PRO A 19 -15.70 9.38 5.72
C PRO A 19 -16.49 8.88 4.49
N PHE A 20 -17.21 7.77 4.63
CA PHE A 20 -18.06 7.25 3.56
C PHE A 20 -19.42 6.74 4.06
N THR A 21 -20.36 6.58 3.13
CA THR A 21 -21.69 6.04 3.43
C THR A 21 -21.89 4.71 2.72
N VAL A 22 -22.27 3.68 3.47
CA VAL A 22 -22.66 2.37 2.98
C VAL A 22 -24.17 2.35 2.78
N ILE A 23 -24.60 2.21 1.53
CA ILE A 23 -26.01 2.07 1.17
C ILE A 23 -26.37 0.59 1.15
N SER A 24 -27.43 0.21 1.87
CA SER A 24 -27.93 -1.16 1.88
C SER A 24 -29.45 -1.21 1.93
N ASP A 25 -30.02 -2.23 1.29
CA ASP A 25 -31.42 -2.62 1.37
C ASP A 25 -31.79 -3.37 2.66
N HIS A 26 -30.82 -3.63 3.54
CA HIS A 26 -31.06 -4.38 4.76
C HIS A 26 -31.22 -3.45 5.96
N LYS A 27 -32.46 -3.00 6.19
CA LYS A 27 -32.85 -2.06 7.28
C LYS A 27 -32.26 -2.40 8.67
N PRO A 28 -32.20 -3.67 9.11
CA PRO A 28 -31.58 -3.98 10.41
C PRO A 28 -30.10 -3.60 10.53
N LEU A 29 -29.36 -3.41 9.43
CA LEU A 29 -27.94 -3.03 9.49
C LEU A 29 -27.73 -1.63 10.06
N GLU A 30 -28.64 -0.71 9.79
CA GLU A 30 -28.60 0.64 10.37
C GLU A 30 -28.64 0.55 11.90
N VAL A 31 -29.50 -0.31 12.44
CA VAL A 31 -29.62 -0.52 13.88
C VAL A 31 -28.43 -1.31 14.45
N ILE A 32 -27.95 -2.33 13.75
CA ILE A 32 -26.84 -3.16 14.22
C ILE A 32 -25.53 -2.36 14.31
N CYS A 33 -25.24 -1.51 13.31
CA CYS A 33 -24.03 -0.71 13.31
C CYS A 33 -24.03 0.40 14.38
N ASN A 34 -25.20 0.87 14.79
CA ASN A 34 -25.35 1.89 15.84
C ASN A 34 -25.37 1.30 17.27
N LYS A 35 -25.46 -0.03 17.40
CA LYS A 35 -25.44 -0.69 18.71
C LYS A 35 -24.00 -0.87 19.22
N PRO A 36 -23.81 -0.87 20.55
CA PRO A 36 -22.50 -1.17 21.11
C PRO A 36 -22.09 -2.60 20.75
N ILE A 37 -20.80 -2.78 20.43
CA ILE A 37 -20.24 -4.04 19.92
C ILE A 37 -20.50 -5.22 20.87
N ASN A 38 -20.54 -4.97 22.18
CA ASN A 38 -20.78 -5.97 23.23
C ASN A 38 -22.20 -6.59 23.21
N ALA A 39 -23.16 -5.93 22.56
CA ALA A 39 -24.53 -6.42 22.43
C ALA A 39 -24.73 -7.29 21.18
N ALA A 40 -23.72 -7.36 20.30
CA ALA A 40 -23.78 -8.15 19.08
C ALA A 40 -23.33 -9.62 19.34
N PRO A 41 -23.93 -10.60 18.64
CA PRO A 41 -23.40 -11.97 18.61
C PRO A 41 -21.92 -12.02 18.21
N PRO A 42 -21.13 -13.00 18.70
CA PRO A 42 -19.68 -13.05 18.48
C PRO A 42 -19.24 -12.92 17.02
N ARG A 43 -20.00 -13.53 16.09
CA ARG A 43 -19.73 -13.43 14.65
C ARG A 43 -19.89 -11.99 14.14
N LEU A 44 -20.93 -11.28 14.55
CA LEU A 44 -21.15 -9.89 14.14
C LEU A 44 -20.15 -8.95 14.83
N GLN A 45 -19.81 -9.21 16.09
CA GLN A 45 -18.77 -8.48 16.80
C GLN A 45 -17.42 -8.58 16.08
N ALA A 46 -16.98 -9.78 15.67
CA ALA A 46 -15.75 -9.95 14.90
C ALA A 46 -15.75 -9.15 13.59
N MET A 47 -16.91 -9.10 12.92
CA MET A 47 -17.08 -8.36 11.68
C MET A 47 -17.05 -6.84 11.89
N MET A 48 -17.68 -6.34 12.95
CA MET A 48 -17.65 -4.92 13.33
C MET A 48 -16.23 -4.49 13.73
N LEU A 49 -15.52 -5.30 14.53
CA LEU A 49 -14.12 -5.06 14.89
C LEU A 49 -13.22 -4.98 13.67
N ALA A 50 -13.43 -5.84 12.67
CA ALA A 50 -12.62 -5.86 11.45
C ALA A 50 -12.72 -4.59 10.60
N ILE A 51 -13.76 -3.78 10.77
CA ILE A 51 -13.97 -2.50 10.07
C ILE A 51 -14.06 -1.31 11.02
N GLN A 52 -13.69 -1.48 12.29
CA GLN A 52 -13.77 -0.42 13.31
C GLN A 52 -12.85 0.76 12.99
N GLY A 53 -11.74 0.54 12.28
CA GLY A 53 -10.80 1.59 11.90
C GLY A 53 -11.25 2.50 10.76
N TYR A 54 -12.48 2.32 10.24
CA TYR A 54 -13.02 3.13 9.15
C TYR A 54 -14.12 4.06 9.65
N ASP A 55 -14.15 5.28 9.13
CA ASP A 55 -15.23 6.22 9.38
C ASP A 55 -16.37 6.00 8.36
N TYR A 56 -17.39 5.24 8.78
CA TYR A 56 -18.50 4.89 7.90
C TYR A 56 -19.86 5.05 8.57
N THR A 57 -20.85 5.46 7.76
CA THR A 57 -22.28 5.48 8.16
C THR A 57 -23.07 4.51 7.30
N VAL A 58 -23.97 3.72 7.89
CA VAL A 58 -24.87 2.83 7.13
C VAL A 58 -26.23 3.51 6.96
N LYS A 59 -26.70 3.59 5.71
CA LYS A 59 -28.02 4.14 5.37
C LYS A 59 -28.88 3.09 4.69
N TYR A 60 -30.11 2.92 5.17
CA TYR A 60 -31.10 2.10 4.49
C TYR A 60 -31.68 2.82 3.27
N VAL A 61 -31.76 2.12 2.14
CA VAL A 61 -32.46 2.54 0.92
C VAL A 61 -33.26 1.35 0.40
N ALA A 62 -34.48 1.58 -0.12
CA ALA A 62 -35.32 0.49 -0.61
C ALA A 62 -34.64 -0.25 -1.77
N GLY A 63 -34.73 -1.59 -1.80
CA GLY A 63 -34.05 -2.40 -2.84
C GLY A 63 -34.44 -2.05 -4.28
N THR A 64 -35.65 -1.49 -4.48
CA THR A 64 -36.11 -0.95 -5.76
C THR A 64 -35.26 0.20 -6.29
N GLU A 65 -34.59 0.95 -5.41
CA GLU A 65 -33.71 2.06 -5.75
C GLU A 65 -32.23 1.64 -5.90
N ILE A 66 -31.88 0.40 -5.51
CA ILE A 66 -30.51 -0.15 -5.57
C ILE A 66 -30.41 -1.30 -6.59
N GLY A 67 -31.03 -1.12 -7.76
CA GLY A 67 -31.09 -2.16 -8.78
C GLY A 67 -29.73 -2.66 -9.27
N LEU A 68 -28.70 -1.80 -9.26
CA LEU A 68 -27.35 -2.18 -9.68
C LEU A 68 -26.69 -3.18 -8.73
N ALA A 69 -26.77 -2.97 -7.41
CA ALA A 69 -26.15 -3.87 -6.44
C ALA A 69 -26.86 -5.23 -6.42
N ASP A 70 -28.20 -5.23 -6.51
CA ASP A 70 -28.98 -6.46 -6.59
C ASP A 70 -28.65 -7.24 -7.88
N ALA A 71 -28.59 -6.58 -9.04
CA ALA A 71 -28.22 -7.22 -10.30
C ALA A 71 -26.82 -7.84 -10.27
N LEU A 72 -25.82 -7.11 -9.78
CA LEU A 72 -24.44 -7.62 -9.67
C LEU A 72 -24.32 -8.76 -8.65
N SER A 73 -25.13 -8.77 -7.60
CA SER A 73 -25.14 -9.86 -6.62
C SER A 73 -25.78 -11.15 -7.17
N ARG A 74 -26.73 -11.03 -8.11
CA ARG A 74 -27.45 -12.15 -8.74
C ARG A 74 -26.75 -12.73 -9.96
N LEU A 75 -25.90 -11.94 -10.61
CA LEU A 75 -25.14 -12.32 -11.81
C LEU A 75 -23.63 -12.23 -11.53
N PRO A 76 -23.10 -13.09 -10.63
CA PRO A 76 -21.66 -13.14 -10.42
C PRO A 76 -20.97 -13.65 -11.70
N ASN A 77 -19.91 -12.96 -12.12
CA ASN A 77 -19.13 -13.40 -13.28
C ASN A 77 -18.37 -14.70 -12.91
N THR A 78 -18.66 -15.80 -13.59
CA THR A 78 -18.06 -17.11 -13.31
C THR A 78 -16.74 -17.33 -14.05
N SER A 79 -16.41 -16.53 -15.05
CA SER A 79 -15.21 -16.70 -15.88
C SER A 79 -13.97 -16.02 -15.32
N ASP A 80 -14.12 -15.04 -14.41
CA ASP A 80 -13.03 -14.32 -13.76
C ASP A 80 -13.15 -14.45 -12.24
N THR A 81 -12.72 -15.59 -11.70
CA THR A 81 -12.57 -15.81 -10.25
C THR A 81 -11.23 -15.32 -9.70
N ALA A 82 -10.35 -14.81 -10.57
CA ALA A 82 -9.11 -14.19 -10.15
C ALA A 82 -9.43 -12.91 -9.38
N ASP A 83 -9.17 -12.91 -8.07
CA ASP A 83 -9.33 -11.75 -7.21
C ASP A 83 -8.37 -10.66 -7.70
N VAL A 84 -8.88 -9.66 -8.43
CA VAL A 84 -8.05 -8.56 -8.96
C VAL A 84 -7.53 -7.78 -7.75
N PRO A 85 -6.25 -7.80 -7.37
CA PRO A 85 -5.81 -7.12 -6.16
C PRO A 85 -6.11 -5.61 -6.27
N LEU A 86 -7.04 -5.11 -5.46
CA LEU A 86 -7.30 -3.66 -5.32
C LEU A 86 -6.45 -3.07 -4.21
N ASP A 87 -5.75 -3.93 -3.46
CA ASP A 87 -4.60 -3.54 -2.66
C ASP A 87 -3.50 -3.14 -3.64
N ILE A 88 -3.66 -1.93 -4.17
CA ILE A 88 -2.58 -1.19 -4.78
C ILE A 88 -1.65 -0.91 -3.60
N ARG A 89 -0.83 -1.90 -3.22
CA ARG A 89 0.52 -1.57 -2.78
C ARG A 89 1.02 -0.75 -3.94
N VAL A 90 1.08 0.56 -3.74
CA VAL A 90 1.84 1.44 -4.61
C VAL A 90 3.27 0.98 -4.38
N GLU A 91 3.64 -0.15 -4.99
CA GLU A 91 5.02 -0.45 -5.32
C GLU A 91 5.32 0.66 -6.31
N PHE A 92 5.87 1.76 -5.80
CA PHE A 92 6.04 3.02 -6.53
C PHE A 92 6.74 2.80 -7.87
N PHE A 93 7.47 1.69 -8.05
CA PHE A 93 7.99 1.26 -9.34
C PHE A 93 8.05 -0.28 -9.46
N LYS A 94 7.16 -0.89 -10.26
CA LYS A 94 7.44 -2.21 -10.84
C LYS A 94 8.34 -2.03 -12.06
N PHE A 95 9.65 -2.07 -11.86
CA PHE A 95 10.57 -2.28 -12.97
C PHE A 95 10.36 -3.70 -13.52
N THR A 96 10.36 -3.86 -14.84
CA THR A 96 10.51 -5.18 -15.48
C THR A 96 11.78 -5.84 -14.93
N GLU A 97 11.79 -7.17 -14.78
CA GLU A 97 12.97 -7.91 -14.29
C GLU A 97 14.26 -7.53 -15.02
N ASP A 98 14.16 -7.27 -16.32
CA ASP A 98 15.27 -6.79 -17.16
C ASP A 98 15.86 -5.45 -16.66
N LYS A 99 15.00 -4.47 -16.33
CA LYS A 99 15.47 -3.17 -15.83
C LYS A 99 16.08 -3.27 -14.43
N VAL A 100 15.57 -4.18 -13.60
CA VAL A 100 16.17 -4.46 -12.29
C VAL A 100 17.56 -5.07 -12.45
N ALA A 101 17.74 -5.97 -13.43
CA ALA A 101 19.05 -6.56 -13.74
C ALA A 101 20.03 -5.49 -14.28
N ASP A 102 19.57 -4.58 -15.13
CA ASP A 102 20.37 -3.47 -15.64
C ASP A 102 20.82 -2.53 -14.51
N ILE A 103 19.90 -2.14 -13.62
CA ILE A 103 20.21 -1.27 -12.48
C ILE A 103 21.20 -1.97 -11.53
N LYS A 104 21.04 -3.27 -11.26
CA LYS A 104 22.00 -4.03 -10.46
C LYS A 104 23.39 -4.04 -11.08
N THR A 105 23.47 -4.28 -12.39
CA THR A 105 24.73 -4.31 -13.13
C THR A 105 25.40 -2.95 -13.12
N ALA A 106 24.65 -1.88 -13.38
CA ALA A 106 25.16 -0.51 -13.35
C ALA A 106 25.56 -0.08 -11.93
N THR A 107 24.86 -0.54 -10.89
CA THR A 107 25.22 -0.28 -9.48
C THR A 107 26.52 -1.00 -9.09
N GLN A 108 26.73 -2.22 -9.58
CA GLN A 108 27.98 -2.96 -9.37
C GLN A 108 29.17 -2.38 -10.16
N ALA A 109 28.89 -1.74 -11.30
CA ALA A 109 29.91 -1.07 -12.10
C ALA A 109 30.35 0.28 -11.51
N ASP A 110 29.54 0.89 -10.64
CA ASP A 110 29.83 2.19 -10.01
C ASP A 110 30.57 1.98 -8.66
N PRO A 111 31.86 2.38 -8.57
CA PRO A 111 32.64 2.24 -7.34
C PRO A 111 32.04 3.04 -6.17
N VAL A 112 31.41 4.18 -6.42
CA VAL A 112 30.85 5.04 -5.36
C VAL A 112 29.64 4.37 -4.72
N LEU A 113 28.76 3.79 -5.53
CA LEU A 113 27.58 3.08 -5.04
C LEU A 113 27.94 1.77 -4.34
N CYS A 114 28.99 1.09 -4.78
CA CYS A 114 29.49 -0.11 -4.08
C CYS A 114 29.99 0.23 -2.67
N ILE A 115 30.77 1.31 -2.53
CA ILE A 115 31.24 1.77 -1.22
C ILE A 115 30.06 2.26 -0.37
N LEU A 116 29.10 2.99 -0.95
CA LEU A 116 27.89 3.43 -0.25
C LEU A 116 27.07 2.25 0.26
N LYS A 117 26.96 1.16 -0.52
CA LYS A 117 26.30 -0.08 -0.11
C LYS A 117 26.98 -0.73 1.09
N GLU A 118 28.31 -0.79 1.11
CA GLU A 118 29.06 -1.29 2.26
C GLU A 118 28.86 -0.43 3.51
N ILE A 119 28.84 0.90 3.37
CA ILE A 119 28.60 1.82 4.49
C ILE A 119 27.18 1.68 5.03
N ILE A 120 26.17 1.57 4.17
CA ILE A 120 24.78 1.35 4.62
C ILE A 120 24.65 0.00 5.33
N HIS A 121 25.37 -1.04 4.87
CA HIS A 121 25.31 -2.37 5.49
C HIS A 121 26.08 -2.45 6.83
N ASN A 122 27.28 -1.87 6.90
CA ASN A 122 28.17 -1.94 8.05
C ASN A 122 27.93 -0.83 9.08
N GLY A 123 27.15 0.19 8.71
CA GLY A 123 26.88 1.37 9.52
C GLY A 123 27.71 2.58 9.09
N TRP A 124 27.11 3.76 9.23
CA TRP A 124 27.76 5.02 8.94
C TRP A 124 28.84 5.34 9.99
N PRO A 125 30.03 5.84 9.60
CA PRO A 125 31.07 6.27 10.54
C PRO A 125 30.57 7.43 11.39
N GLU A 126 31.14 7.70 12.59
CA GLU A 126 30.63 8.77 13.47
C GLU A 126 30.88 10.18 12.92
N THR A 127 31.88 10.36 12.05
CA THR A 127 32.28 11.67 11.55
C THR A 127 32.35 11.71 10.02
N GLN A 128 31.70 12.72 9.41
CA GLN A 128 31.69 12.96 7.96
C GLN A 128 33.10 13.07 7.33
N ARG A 129 34.12 13.41 8.13
CA ARG A 129 35.52 13.54 7.68
C ARG A 129 36.16 12.21 7.29
N GLU A 130 35.65 11.10 7.82
CA GLU A 130 36.14 9.74 7.54
C GLU A 130 35.60 9.21 6.20
N LEU A 131 34.63 9.89 5.60
CA LEU A 131 34.05 9.53 4.30
C LEU A 131 34.85 10.15 3.16
N SER A 132 34.95 9.40 2.05
CA SER A 132 35.48 9.89 0.79
C SER A 132 34.69 11.10 0.30
N THR A 133 35.35 12.03 -0.40
CA THR A 133 34.76 13.27 -0.91
C THR A 133 33.49 13.03 -1.72
N ASP A 134 33.45 11.91 -2.45
CA ASP A 134 32.33 11.53 -3.32
C ASP A 134 31.10 11.06 -2.53
N ILE A 135 31.29 10.53 -1.31
CA ILE A 135 30.21 9.99 -0.46
C ILE A 135 29.72 11.01 0.57
N ARG A 136 30.50 12.06 0.85
CA ARG A 136 30.13 13.12 1.79
C ARG A 136 28.83 13.83 1.43
N SER A 137 28.46 13.86 0.15
CA SER A 137 27.20 14.39 -0.36
C SER A 137 25.99 13.55 0.07
N HIS A 138 26.17 12.25 0.33
CA HIS A 138 25.13 11.31 0.77
C HIS A 138 24.91 11.32 2.29
N TRP A 139 25.84 11.90 3.07
CA TRP A 139 25.76 11.96 4.54
C TRP A 139 24.54 12.74 5.06
N SER A 140 24.09 13.76 4.32
CA SER A 140 23.00 14.65 4.72
C SER A 140 21.63 13.98 4.76
N TYR A 141 21.46 12.90 3.99
CA TYR A 141 20.23 12.10 3.91
C TYR A 141 20.48 10.62 4.22
N ARG A 142 21.51 10.31 5.01
CA ARG A 142 21.87 8.94 5.39
C ARG A 142 20.72 8.16 6.04
N ASP A 143 19.86 8.85 6.78
CA ASP A 143 18.72 8.26 7.48
C ASP A 143 17.59 7.87 6.50
N GLU A 144 17.61 8.39 5.27
CA GLU A 144 16.68 8.05 4.19
C GLU A 144 17.25 6.95 3.26
N LEU A 145 18.50 6.54 3.45
CA LEU A 145 19.16 5.57 2.58
C LEU A 145 18.91 4.14 3.06
N SER A 146 18.37 3.31 2.18
CA SER A 146 18.13 1.89 2.46
C SER A 146 18.57 1.00 1.29
N ILE A 147 18.72 -0.30 1.55
CA ILE A 147 19.08 -1.29 0.52
C ILE A 147 17.90 -2.24 0.36
N GLU A 148 17.35 -2.31 -0.86
CA GLU A 148 16.32 -3.29 -1.22
C GLU A 148 16.77 -4.09 -2.44
N ASN A 149 16.74 -5.43 -2.34
CA ASN A 149 17.15 -6.35 -3.40
C ASN A 149 18.55 -6.10 -3.98
N GLY A 150 19.43 -5.44 -3.22
CA GLY A 150 20.80 -5.10 -3.64
C GLY A 150 20.96 -3.76 -4.35
N ILE A 151 19.89 -2.94 -4.43
CA ILE A 151 19.86 -1.59 -4.98
C ILE A 151 19.70 -0.58 -3.82
N ILE A 152 20.32 0.60 -3.96
CA ILE A 152 20.23 1.68 -2.97
C ILE A 152 18.99 2.53 -3.27
N LEU A 153 18.20 2.78 -2.24
CA LEU A 153 17.01 3.62 -2.22
C LEU A 153 17.29 4.86 -1.38
N LYS A 154 16.78 6.01 -1.82
CA LYS A 154 16.69 7.25 -1.05
C LYS A 154 15.20 7.55 -0.82
N GLY A 155 14.70 7.25 0.37
CA GLY A 155 13.27 7.32 0.67
C GLY A 155 12.48 6.36 -0.22
N GLU A 156 11.60 6.90 -1.07
CA GLU A 156 10.79 6.15 -2.04
C GLU A 156 11.38 6.16 -3.48
N GLU A 157 12.54 6.79 -3.69
CA GLU A 157 13.19 6.88 -5.01
C GLU A 157 14.47 6.01 -5.11
N TYR A 158 14.69 5.36 -6.25
CA TYR A 158 15.95 4.63 -6.52
C TYR A 158 17.09 5.60 -6.82
N THR A 159 18.25 5.40 -6.20
CA THR A 159 19.45 6.17 -6.58
C THR A 159 20.06 5.55 -7.84
N TYR A 160 19.97 6.26 -8.97
CA TYR A 160 20.55 5.80 -10.22
C TYR A 160 22.07 5.99 -10.24
N PRO A 161 22.83 5.04 -10.78
CA PRO A 161 24.24 5.23 -11.11
C PRO A 161 24.42 6.42 -12.06
N HIS A 162 25.53 7.13 -11.90
CA HIS A 162 25.80 8.40 -12.60
C HIS A 162 25.65 8.38 -14.15
N PRO A 163 25.78 7.27 -14.92
CA PRO A 163 25.56 7.34 -16.37
C PRO A 163 24.10 7.52 -16.81
N TYR A 164 23.10 7.48 -15.91
CA TYR A 164 21.68 7.72 -16.27
C TYR A 164 21.20 9.15 -16.02
N VAL A 165 22.05 10.04 -15.52
CA VAL A 165 21.75 11.48 -15.40
C VAL A 165 22.05 12.17 -16.74
N THR A 166 21.36 11.77 -17.80
CA THR A 166 21.18 12.64 -18.97
C THR A 166 19.79 13.24 -18.89
N ALA A 167 19.80 14.52 -18.55
CA ALA A 167 18.82 15.58 -18.79
C ALA A 167 17.46 15.14 -19.38
N TYR A 168 16.41 15.33 -18.58
CA TYR A 168 15.17 15.92 -19.08
C TYR A 168 15.11 17.38 -18.63
#